data_AF-A0A4Q0NXA7-F1
#
_entry.id   AF-A0A4Q0NXA7-F1
#
_cell.length_a   1.000
_cell.length_b   1.000
_cell.length_c   1.000
_cell.angle_alpha   90.00
_cell.angle_beta   90.00
_cell.angle_gamma   90.00
#
_symmetry.space_group_name_H-M   'P 1'
#
loop_
_entity.id
_entity.type
_entity.pdbx_description
1 polymer ?
#
loop_
_entity_poly.entity_id
_entity_poly.type
_entity_poly.pdbx_seq_one_letter_code
_entity_poly.pdbx_strand_id
1 'polypeptide(L)' 'MKSKQKWYNRYIVGYLLILVPPLGLYGVYRSETISDKWKKVTFAAFALAVVGGVVIHSF' A
#
# COMPACT_ATOMS: atom_id res chain seq x y z
N MET A 1 -3.58 0.20 29.89
CA MET A 1 -2.97 1.24 29.03
C MET A 1 -3.76 1.37 27.73
N LYS A 2 -4.24 2.56 27.35
CA LYS A 2 -4.83 2.78 26.02
C LYS A 2 -3.74 2.55 24.98
N SER A 3 -3.76 1.42 24.29
CA SER A 3 -2.89 1.16 23.14
C SER A 3 -3.08 2.31 22.15
N LYS A 4 -2.07 3.17 21.98
CA LYS A 4 -2.11 4.21 20.94
C LYS A 4 -2.20 3.48 19.60
N GLN A 5 -3.39 3.49 19.00
CA GLN A 5 -3.62 2.85 17.71
C GLN A 5 -2.63 3.43 16.69
N LYS A 6 -1.77 2.56 16.16
CA LYS A 6 -0.78 2.90 15.13
C LYS A 6 -1.48 3.49 13.92
N TRP A 7 -0.89 4.52 13.31
CA TRP A 7 -1.51 5.23 12.17
C TRP A 7 -1.80 4.31 10.98
N TYR A 8 -0.97 3.28 10.79
CA TYR A 8 -1.11 2.29 9.71
C TYR A 8 -2.20 1.22 9.98
N ASN A 9 -2.82 1.24 11.17
CA ASN A 9 -3.99 0.42 11.51
C ASN A 9 -5.28 1.26 11.42
N ARG A 10 -5.27 2.34 10.64
CA ARG A 10 -6.43 3.21 10.37
C ARG A 10 -6.74 3.23 8.88
N TYR A 11 -7.97 3.62 8.55
CA TYR A 11 -8.45 3.79 7.17
C TYR A 11 -7.64 4.81 6.34
N ILE A 12 -6.80 5.64 6.98
CA ILE A 12 -5.91 6.59 6.31
C ILE A 12 -4.90 5.93 5.36
N VAL A 13 -4.57 4.65 5.56
CA VAL A 13 -3.63 3.92 4.70
C VAL A 13 -4.09 3.88 3.24
N GLY A 14 -5.40 3.74 3.00
CA GLY A 14 -5.95 3.77 1.64
C GLY A 14 -5.80 5.13 0.96
N TYR A 15 -5.95 6.22 1.71
CA TYR A 15 -5.71 7.57 1.20
C TYR A 15 -4.23 7.82 0.92
N LEU A 16 -3.35 7.36 1.81
CA LEU A 16 -1.90 7.49 1.64
C LEU A 16 -1.40 6.70 0.43
N LEU A 17 -2.01 5.57 0.09
CA LEU A 17 -1.68 4.81 -1.13
C LEU A 17 -1.81 5.63 -2.42
N ILE A 18 -2.75 6.57 -2.46
CA ILE A 18 -3.02 7.40 -3.64
C ILE A 18 -2.22 8.70 -3.56
N LEU A 19 -2.28 9.39 -2.42
CA LEU A 19 -1.68 10.73 -2.27
C LEU A 19 -0.16 10.68 -2.10
N VAL A 20 0.35 9.70 -1.35
CA VAL A 20 1.78 9.55 -1.08
C VAL A 20 2.12 8.05 -1.14
N PRO A 21 2.21 7.48 -2.36
CA PRO A 21 2.31 6.03 -2.55
C PRO A 21 3.37 5.33 -1.69
N PRO A 22 4.58 5.88 -1.45
CA PRO A 22 5.56 5.27 -0.55
C PRO A 22 5.04 5.08 0.88
N LEU A 23 4.36 6.08 1.45
CA LEU A 23 3.77 6.01 2.80
C LEU A 23 2.59 5.05 2.83
N GLY A 24 1.77 5.03 1.79
CA GLY A 24 0.64 4.11 1.67
C GLY A 24 1.09 2.65 1.59
N LEU A 25 2.07 2.35 0.74
CA LEU A 25 2.65 1.01 0.60
C LEU A 25 3.28 0.53 1.91
N TYR A 26 4.03 1.41 2.59
CA TYR A 26 4.55 1.11 3.92
C TYR A 26 3.42 0.82 4.92
N GLY A 27 2.37 1.66 4.92
CA GLY A 27 1.19 1.48 5.74
C GLY A 27 0.53 0.12 5.53
N VAL A 28 0.33 -0.29 4.26
CA VAL A 28 -0.24 -1.61 3.92
C VAL A 28 0.63 -2.75 4.42
N TYR A 29 1.94 -2.67 4.19
CA TYR A 29 2.88 -3.71 4.61
C TYR A 29 2.88 -3.91 6.13
N ARG A 30 2.93 -2.81 6.89
CA ARG A 30 3.00 -2.81 8.37
C ARG A 30 1.65 -3.03 9.05
N SER A 31 0.55 -2.89 8.32
CA SER A 31 -0.80 -2.96 8.89
C SER A 31 -1.07 -4.34 9.48
N GLU A 32 -1.53 -4.35 10.72
CA GLU A 32 -1.99 -5.55 11.43
C GLU A 32 -3.48 -5.80 11.16
N THR A 33 -4.21 -4.80 10.67
CA THR A 33 -5.64 -4.87 10.36
C THR A 33 -5.92 -5.33 8.92
N ILE A 34 -4.98 -5.12 8.00
CA ILE A 34 -5.12 -5.56 6.61
C ILE A 34 -4.66 -7.01 6.51
N SER A 35 -5.50 -7.87 5.94
CA SER A 35 -5.13 -9.28 5.76
C SER A 35 -3.99 -9.45 4.76
N ASP A 36 -3.20 -10.50 4.93
CA ASP A 36 -2.04 -10.75 4.07
C ASP A 36 -2.44 -10.97 2.60
N LYS A 37 -3.66 -11.44 2.34
CA LYS A 37 -4.21 -11.52 0.97
C LYS A 37 -4.26 -10.14 0.32
N TRP A 38 -4.79 -9.14 1.02
CA TRP A 38 -4.88 -7.77 0.50
C TRP A 38 -3.51 -7.12 0.36
N LYS A 39 -2.57 -7.38 1.29
CA LYS A 39 -1.18 -6.93 1.13
C LYS A 39 -0.57 -7.44 -0.17
N LYS A 40 -0.68 -8.74 -0.44
CA LYS A 40 -0.18 -9.34 -1.68
C LYS A 40 -0.82 -8.73 -2.92
N VAL A 41 -2.13 -8.52 -2.92
CA VAL A 41 -2.85 -7.88 -4.03
C VAL A 41 -2.35 -6.46 -4.28
N THR A 42 -2.16 -5.65 -3.24
CA THR A 42 -1.65 -4.28 -3.38
C THR A 42 -0.24 -4.26 -3.98
N PHE A 43 0.67 -5.11 -3.49
CA PHE A 43 2.03 -5.16 -4.02
C PHE A 43 2.10 -5.75 -5.44
N ALA A 44 1.26 -6.73 -5.77
CA ALA A 44 1.15 -7.26 -7.12
C ALA A 44 0.61 -6.20 -8.11
N ALA A 45 -0.41 -5.45 -7.72
CA ALA A 45 -0.94 -4.35 -8.51
C ALA A 45 0.11 -3.25 -8.72
N PHE A 46 0.88 -2.90 -7.67
CA PHE A 46 1.98 -1.95 -7.79
C PHE A 46 3.07 -2.44 -8.75
N ALA A 47 3.48 -3.72 -8.65
CA ALA A 47 4.45 -4.29 -9.58
C ALA A 47 3.95 -4.26 -11.03
N LEU A 48 2.69 -4.61 -11.27
CA LEU A 48 2.07 -4.52 -12.60
C LEU A 48 2.03 -3.08 -13.13
N ALA A 49 1.72 -2.10 -12.29
CA ALA A 49 1.73 -0.70 -12.69
C ALA A 49 3.13 -0.22 -13.08
N VAL A 50 4.17 -0.63 -12.33
CA VAL A 50 5.57 -0.30 -12.65
C VAL A 50 5.98 -0.96 -13.96
N VAL A 51 5.75 -2.27 -14.11
CA VAL A 51 6.10 -3.01 -15.35
C VAL A 51 5.33 -2.43 -16.54
N GLY A 52 4.02 -2.23 -16.41
CA GLY A 52 3.18 -1.65 -17.46
C GLY A 52 3.64 -0.25 -17.85
N GLY A 53 3.96 0.61 -16.88
CA GLY A 53 4.49 1.95 -17.14
C GLY A 53 5.83 1.93 -17.88
N VAL A 54 6.75 1.04 -17.47
CA VAL A 54 8.03 0.86 -18.16
C VAL A 54 7.82 0.37 -19.59
N VAL A 55 6.97 -0.65 -19.80
CA VAL A 55 6.67 -1.18 -21.13
C VAL A 55 6.09 -0.09 -22.02
N ILE A 56 5.07 0.65 -21.55
CA ILE A 56 4.43 1.71 -22.33
C ILE A 56 5.43 2.81 -22.71
N HIS A 57 6.32 3.20 -21.78
CA HIS A 57 7.31 4.24 -22.05
C HIS A 57 8.50 3.75 -22.92
N SER A 58 8.70 2.44 -23.04
CA SER A 58 9.80 1.86 -23.82
C SER A 58 9.46 1.58 -25.28
N PHE A 59 8.18 1.73 -25.66
CA PHE A 59 7.68 1.64 -27.05
C PHE A 59 7.51 3.03 -27.65
#